data_AF-A0A841LKD1-F1
#
_entry.id   AF-A0A841LKD1-F1
#
_cell.length_a   1.000
_cell.length_b   1.000
_cell.length_c   1.000
_cell.angle_alpha   90.00
_cell.angle_beta   90.00
_cell.angle_gamma   90.00
#
_symmetry.space_group_name_H-M   'P 1'
#
loop_
_entity.id
_entity.type
_entity.pdbx_description
1 polymer ?
#
loop_
_entity_poly.entity_id
_entity_poly.type
_entity_poly.pdbx_seq_one_letter_code
_entity_poly.pdbx_strand_id
1 'polypeptide(L)'
;MLGNDIVDLDLAKIQSNWRRKNYLDKIFTIEEQLLITSAKKTDEMVWLLWSMKESAYKIYNRKTGIRNFAPKSLNCTIYPNADQIKGAVNIDNHTYFTKSNIQLHYIHTIAAPVYSKLEEIKVAIYELPDHPSDYKRTKPGCVSHHGQYLALVY
;
A
#
# COMPACT_ATOMS: atom_id res chain seq x y z
N MET A 1 0.23 15.98 -1.97
CA MET A 1 1.15 14.83 -2.16
C MET A 1 0.34 13.56 -2.00
N LEU A 2 0.44 12.66 -2.98
CA LEU A 2 -0.26 11.39 -3.00
C LEU A 2 0.74 10.25 -2.83
N GLY A 3 0.31 9.16 -2.25
CA GLY A 3 1.04 7.90 -2.24
C GLY A 3 0.15 6.81 -2.79
N ASN A 4 0.73 5.83 -3.47
CA ASN A 4 0.05 4.60 -3.80
C ASN A 4 1.01 3.43 -3.81
N ASP A 5 0.48 2.23 -3.66
CA ASP A 5 1.22 1.00 -3.83
C ASP A 5 0.32 -0.06 -4.45
N ILE A 6 0.85 -0.84 -5.40
CA ILE A 6 0.15 -1.96 -6.02
C ILE A 6 0.99 -3.22 -5.84
N VAL A 7 0.36 -4.28 -5.37
CA VAL A 7 0.96 -5.59 -5.14
C VAL A 7 0.25 -6.61 -6.02
N ASP A 8 0.90 -7.03 -7.09
CA ASP A 8 0.61 -8.31 -7.77
C ASP A 8 0.69 -9.49 -6.78
N LEU A 9 -0.45 -10.11 -6.49
CA LEU A 9 -0.55 -11.19 -5.51
C LEU A 9 0.04 -12.49 -6.03
N ASP A 10 -0.02 -12.74 -7.35
CA ASP A 10 0.49 -13.98 -7.93
C ASP A 10 2.02 -13.93 -8.00
N LEU A 11 2.59 -12.78 -8.37
CA LEU A 11 4.03 -12.59 -8.28
C LEU A 11 4.53 -12.60 -6.83
N ALA A 12 3.80 -11.96 -5.90
CA ALA A 12 4.18 -11.91 -4.50
C ALA A 12 4.29 -13.32 -3.87
N LYS A 13 3.40 -14.25 -4.22
CA LYS A 13 3.48 -15.67 -3.79
C LYS A 13 4.77 -16.36 -4.23
N ILE A 14 5.29 -15.99 -5.39
CA ILE A 14 6.50 -16.60 -5.96
C ILE A 14 7.76 -15.95 -5.37
N GLN A 15 7.79 -14.61 -5.28
CA GLN A 15 8.99 -13.86 -4.91
C GLN A 15 9.18 -13.67 -3.40
N SER A 16 8.11 -13.75 -2.62
CA SER A 16 8.13 -13.41 -1.20
C SER A 16 7.58 -14.52 -0.31
N ASN A 17 8.49 -15.22 0.36
CA ASN A 17 8.11 -16.12 1.44
C ASN A 17 7.98 -15.34 2.76
N TRP A 18 6.84 -14.69 2.97
CA TRP A 18 6.57 -13.96 4.23
C TRP A 18 6.45 -14.88 5.45
N ARG A 19 6.27 -16.19 5.25
CA ARG A 19 6.21 -17.20 6.32
C ARG A 19 7.58 -17.61 6.84
N ARG A 20 8.68 -17.14 6.24
CA ARG A 20 10.03 -17.42 6.75
C ARG A 20 10.23 -16.81 8.13
N LYS A 21 11.04 -17.47 8.95
CA LYS A 21 11.38 -17.04 10.31
C LYS A 21 11.83 -15.56 10.32
N ASN A 22 11.31 -14.80 11.28
CA ASN A 22 11.58 -13.37 11.51
C ASN A 22 11.13 -12.39 10.41
N TYR A 23 10.39 -12.83 9.38
CA TYR A 23 9.90 -11.88 8.36
C TYR A 23 8.92 -10.89 8.97
N LEU A 24 7.89 -11.39 9.68
CA LEU A 24 6.88 -10.55 10.28
C LEU A 24 7.47 -9.61 11.34
N ASP A 25 8.39 -10.09 12.15
CA ASP A 25 9.03 -9.29 13.22
C ASP A 25 9.83 -8.10 12.72
N LYS A 26 10.33 -8.17 11.48
CA LYS A 26 11.10 -7.08 10.85
C LYS A 26 10.22 -5.99 10.26
N ILE A 27 9.00 -6.35 9.84
CA ILE A 27 8.16 -5.51 8.99
C ILE A 27 6.94 -4.99 9.75
N PHE A 28 6.36 -5.81 10.62
CA PHE A 28 5.08 -5.55 11.26
C PHE A 28 5.22 -5.39 12.78
N THR A 29 4.40 -4.51 13.34
CA THR A 29 4.24 -4.38 14.80
C THR A 29 3.52 -5.60 15.38
N ILE A 30 3.49 -5.72 16.71
CA ILE A 30 2.77 -6.83 17.36
C ILE A 30 1.27 -6.75 17.05
N GLU A 31 0.69 -5.55 17.04
CA GLU A 31 -0.72 -5.32 16.72
C GLU A 31 -1.03 -5.74 15.27
N GLU A 32 -0.15 -5.40 14.33
CA GLU A 32 -0.27 -5.81 12.94
C GLU A 32 -0.11 -7.33 12.77
N GLN A 33 0.79 -7.96 13.52
CA GLN A 33 0.93 -9.43 13.52
C GLN A 33 -0.33 -10.11 14.07
N LEU A 34 -0.99 -9.52 15.07
CA LEU A 34 -2.29 -10.00 15.57
C LEU A 34 -3.38 -9.86 14.50
N LEU A 35 -3.41 -8.76 13.74
CA LEU A 35 -4.32 -8.61 12.59
C LEU A 35 -4.05 -9.67 11.52
N ILE A 36 -2.79 -9.93 11.18
CA ILE A 36 -2.40 -10.96 10.19
C ILE A 36 -2.87 -12.34 10.65
N THR A 37 -2.51 -12.73 11.87
CA THR A 37 -2.77 -14.08 12.41
C THR A 37 -4.26 -14.34 12.67
N SER A 38 -5.05 -13.30 12.96
CA SER A 38 -6.50 -13.41 13.18
C SER A 38 -7.34 -13.32 11.89
N ALA A 39 -6.73 -12.91 10.77
CA ALA A 39 -7.44 -12.73 9.51
C ALA A 39 -7.82 -14.08 8.87
N LYS A 40 -9.07 -14.17 8.37
CA LYS A 40 -9.54 -15.31 7.56
C LYS A 40 -8.68 -15.56 6.32
N LYS A 41 -8.13 -14.48 5.74
CA LYS A 41 -7.25 -14.50 4.57
C LYS A 41 -5.92 -13.86 4.91
N THR A 42 -5.06 -14.65 5.56
CA THR A 42 -3.77 -14.18 6.11
C THR A 42 -2.85 -13.58 5.05
N ASP A 43 -2.73 -14.22 3.88
CA ASP A 43 -1.90 -13.69 2.77
C ASP A 43 -2.37 -12.32 2.30
N GLU A 44 -3.69 -12.13 2.12
CA GLU A 44 -4.26 -10.84 1.73
C GLU A 44 -4.00 -9.77 2.81
N MET A 45 -4.10 -10.12 4.09
CA MET A 45 -3.83 -9.18 5.19
C MET A 45 -2.37 -8.73 5.23
N VAL A 46 -1.41 -9.62 4.98
CA VAL A 46 0.03 -9.27 4.89
C VAL A 46 0.25 -8.23 3.79
N TRP A 47 -0.28 -8.48 2.60
CA TRP A 47 -0.08 -7.60 1.45
C TRP A 47 -0.89 -6.30 1.52
N LEU A 48 -2.05 -6.34 2.18
CA LEU A 48 -2.81 -5.14 2.54
C LEU A 48 -1.97 -4.20 3.41
N LEU A 49 -1.49 -4.70 4.56
CA LEU A 49 -0.71 -3.89 5.49
C LEU A 49 0.60 -3.40 4.86
N TRP A 50 1.26 -4.24 4.05
CA TRP A 50 2.45 -3.84 3.29
C TRP A 50 2.16 -2.67 2.34
N SER A 51 1.13 -2.79 1.50
CA SER A 51 0.77 -1.75 0.53
C SER A 51 0.34 -0.44 1.21
N MET A 52 -0.28 -0.50 2.40
CA MET A 52 -0.56 0.66 3.23
C MET A 52 0.74 1.37 3.66
N LYS A 53 1.71 0.64 4.20
CA LYS A 53 3.01 1.18 4.65
C LYS A 53 3.76 1.85 3.49
N GLU A 54 3.87 1.19 2.35
CA GLU A 54 4.54 1.72 1.16
C GLU A 54 3.86 2.99 0.62
N SER A 55 2.52 2.99 0.58
CA SER A 55 1.75 4.17 0.15
C SER A 55 2.02 5.37 1.05
N ALA A 56 1.99 5.18 2.38
CA ALA A 56 2.27 6.24 3.35
C ALA A 56 3.74 6.70 3.30
N TYR A 57 4.67 5.76 3.18
CA TYR A 57 6.10 6.05 3.10
C TYR A 57 6.46 6.90 1.88
N LYS A 58 5.84 6.65 0.72
CA LYS A 58 6.05 7.47 -0.49
C LYS A 58 5.70 8.94 -0.24
N ILE A 59 4.69 9.23 0.58
CA ILE A 59 4.37 10.61 0.99
C ILE A 59 5.42 11.12 1.98
N TYR A 60 5.71 10.35 3.03
CA TYR A 60 6.66 10.71 4.07
C TYR A 60 8.05 11.04 3.49
N ASN A 61 8.63 10.15 2.71
CA ASN A 61 9.93 10.31 2.06
C ASN A 61 9.97 11.58 1.19
N ARG A 62 8.93 11.85 0.39
CA ARG A 62 8.87 13.08 -0.42
C ARG A 62 8.74 14.34 0.44
N LYS A 63 8.08 14.26 1.61
CA LYS A 63 7.86 15.40 2.52
C LYS A 63 9.12 15.73 3.31
N THR A 64 9.85 14.71 3.77
CA THR A 64 10.99 14.86 4.69
C THR A 64 12.34 14.73 4.00
N GLY A 65 12.40 14.13 2.82
CA GLY A 65 13.65 13.77 2.12
C GLY A 65 14.37 12.55 2.72
N ILE A 66 13.82 11.95 3.78
CA ILE A 66 14.46 10.84 4.50
C ILE A 66 14.28 9.54 3.70
N ARG A 67 15.40 8.99 3.22
CA ARG A 67 15.47 7.74 2.46
C ARG A 67 15.79 6.54 3.35
N ASN A 68 14.98 6.34 4.39
CA ASN A 68 15.10 5.21 5.29
C ASN A 68 13.75 4.52 5.45
N PHE A 69 13.53 3.44 4.69
CA PHE A 69 12.32 2.67 4.84
C PHE A 69 12.46 1.72 6.03
N ALA A 70 11.90 2.14 7.18
CA ALA A 70 11.80 1.34 8.38
C ALA A 70 10.34 0.87 8.57
N PRO A 71 9.88 -0.21 7.91
CA PRO A 71 8.46 -0.59 7.86
C PRO A 71 7.80 -0.76 9.23
N LYS A 72 8.55 -1.14 10.26
CA LYS A 72 8.04 -1.28 11.64
C LYS A 72 7.75 0.07 12.33
N SER A 73 8.24 1.18 11.79
CA SER A 73 7.91 2.54 12.26
C SER A 73 6.60 3.09 11.66
N LEU A 74 6.09 2.44 10.61
CA LEU A 74 4.87 2.81 9.90
C LEU A 74 3.69 2.03 10.46
N ASN A 75 3.01 2.55 11.47
CA ASN A 75 1.99 1.79 12.21
C ASN A 75 0.63 1.88 11.52
N CYS A 76 0.12 0.76 11.00
CA CYS A 76 -1.17 0.68 10.33
C CYS A 76 -2.33 0.59 11.33
N THR A 77 -3.45 1.20 10.97
CA THR A 77 -4.75 1.03 11.63
C THR A 77 -5.80 0.87 10.54
N ILE A 78 -6.57 -0.21 10.59
CA ILE A 78 -7.70 -0.45 9.68
C ILE A 78 -8.98 0.02 10.38
N TYR A 79 -9.78 0.83 9.69
CA TYR A 79 -11.06 1.30 10.20
C TYR A 79 -12.17 0.29 9.87
N PRO A 80 -13.07 -0.01 10.83
CA PRO A 80 -14.21 -0.85 10.56
C PRO A 80 -15.19 -0.12 9.62
N ASN A 81 -15.30 -0.60 8.38
CA ASN A 81 -16.30 -0.13 7.41
C ASN A 81 -16.70 -1.31 6.50
N ALA A 82 -17.99 -1.41 6.16
CA ALA A 82 -18.56 -2.52 5.41
C ALA A 82 -18.26 -2.47 3.91
N ASP A 83 -18.09 -1.27 3.33
CA ASP A 83 -18.07 -1.11 1.87
C ASP A 83 -16.67 -0.91 1.28
N GLN A 84 -15.73 -0.37 2.06
CA GLN A 84 -14.37 -0.07 1.61
C GLN A 84 -13.36 -0.25 2.74
N ILE A 85 -12.19 -0.80 2.42
CA ILE A 85 -11.10 -0.93 3.38
C ILE A 85 -10.40 0.42 3.47
N LYS A 86 -10.65 1.14 4.57
CA LYS A 86 -10.01 2.42 4.89
C LYS A 86 -9.20 2.28 6.15
N GLY A 87 -8.23 3.17 6.32
CA GLY A 87 -7.37 3.15 7.49
C GLY A 87 -6.47 4.38 7.57
N ALA A 88 -5.45 4.26 8.40
CA ALA A 88 -4.35 5.20 8.44
C ALA A 88 -3.03 4.50 8.75
N VAL A 89 -1.94 5.18 8.42
CA VAL A 89 -0.57 4.81 8.78
C VAL A 89 0.07 5.98 9.50
N ASN A 90 0.64 5.72 10.67
CA ASN A 90 1.30 6.71 11.50
C ASN A 90 2.83 6.53 11.46
N ILE A 91 3.58 7.61 11.32
CA ILE A 91 5.05 7.65 11.35
C ILE A 91 5.52 9.04 11.81
N ASP A 92 6.42 9.12 12.81
CA ASP A 92 7.04 10.37 13.29
C ASP A 92 6.05 11.54 13.44
N ASN A 93 4.96 11.35 14.19
CA ASN A 93 3.86 12.32 14.40
C ASN A 93 3.09 12.73 13.13
N HIS A 94 3.29 12.03 12.01
CA HIS A 94 2.50 12.18 10.79
C HIS A 94 1.48 11.05 10.70
N THR A 95 0.28 11.41 10.26
CA THR A 95 -0.78 10.46 9.92
C THR A 95 -1.10 10.59 8.44
N TYR A 96 -1.11 9.45 7.74
CA TYR A 96 -1.53 9.35 6.36
C TYR A 96 -2.72 8.41 6.27
N PHE A 97 -3.84 8.90 5.78
CA PHE A 97 -5.05 8.10 5.59
C PHE A 97 -4.91 7.23 4.35
N THR A 98 -5.46 6.01 4.40
CA THR A 98 -5.38 5.05 3.32
C THR A 98 -6.76 4.55 2.89
N LYS A 99 -6.86 4.18 1.62
CA LYS A 99 -7.99 3.46 1.04
C LYS A 99 -7.44 2.34 0.16
N SER A 100 -7.93 1.13 0.35
CA SER A 100 -7.42 -0.07 -0.30
C SER A 100 -8.50 -0.77 -1.11
N ASN A 101 -8.11 -1.25 -2.28
CA ASN A 101 -8.90 -2.10 -3.15
C ASN A 101 -8.23 -3.48 -3.21
N ILE A 102 -8.93 -4.50 -2.73
CA ILE A 102 -8.49 -5.89 -2.79
C ILE A 102 -9.23 -6.56 -3.94
N GLN A 103 -8.47 -7.01 -4.93
CA GLN A 103 -8.96 -7.80 -6.06
C GLN A 103 -8.38 -9.21 -5.99
N LEU A 104 -8.85 -10.10 -6.88
CA LEU A 104 -8.40 -11.49 -6.91
C LEU A 104 -6.88 -11.63 -7.11
N HIS A 105 -6.30 -10.79 -7.97
CA HIS A 105 -4.92 -10.89 -8.42
C HIS A 105 -4.01 -9.75 -7.94
N TYR A 106 -4.57 -8.71 -7.34
CA TYR A 106 -3.77 -7.60 -6.82
C TYR A 106 -4.41 -6.93 -5.61
N ILE A 107 -3.57 -6.25 -4.83
CA ILE A 107 -4.01 -5.26 -3.84
C ILE A 107 -3.45 -3.90 -4.24
N HIS A 108 -4.30 -2.89 -4.29
CA HIS A 108 -3.90 -1.51 -4.53
C HIS A 108 -4.32 -0.64 -3.34
N THR A 109 -3.39 0.15 -2.83
CA THR A 109 -3.65 1.13 -1.77
C THR A 109 -3.28 2.52 -2.25
N ILE A 110 -4.12 3.50 -1.91
CA ILE A 110 -3.82 4.93 -2.02
C ILE A 110 -3.68 5.54 -0.64
N ALA A 111 -2.88 6.60 -0.54
CA ALA A 111 -2.69 7.36 0.68
C ALA A 111 -2.76 8.88 0.44
N ALA A 112 -3.27 9.60 1.45
CA ALA A 112 -3.33 11.06 1.48
C ALA A 112 -3.14 11.60 2.90
N PRO A 113 -2.59 12.82 3.08
CA PRO A 113 -2.47 13.44 4.40
C PRO A 113 -3.80 13.98 4.96
N VAL A 114 -4.85 14.06 4.13
CA VAL A 114 -6.18 14.55 4.51
C VAL A 114 -7.20 13.51 4.09
N TYR A 115 -8.06 13.07 5.02
CA TYR A 115 -8.98 11.95 4.81
C TYR A 115 -9.95 12.18 3.64
N SER A 116 -10.55 13.38 3.54
CA SER A 116 -11.51 13.70 2.46
C SER A 116 -10.89 13.61 1.07
N LYS A 117 -9.59 13.86 0.94
CA LYS A 117 -8.89 13.77 -0.35
C LYS A 117 -8.82 12.35 -0.91
N LEU A 118 -9.03 11.32 -0.08
CA LEU A 118 -9.06 9.94 -0.57
C LEU A 118 -10.14 9.70 -1.64
N GLU A 119 -11.26 10.44 -1.57
CA GLU A 119 -12.35 10.31 -2.55
C GLU A 119 -12.12 11.11 -3.83
N GLU A 120 -11.19 12.08 -3.80
CA GLU A 120 -10.86 12.92 -4.95
C GLU A 120 -9.77 12.28 -5.84
N ILE A 121 -9.00 11.32 -5.30
CA ILE A 121 -7.90 10.67 -6.00
C ILE A 121 -8.44 9.84 -7.16
N LYS A 122 -7.97 10.14 -8.37
CA LYS A 122 -8.26 9.34 -9.55
C LYS A 122 -7.21 8.25 -9.69
N VAL A 123 -7.65 7.02 -9.94
CA VAL A 123 -6.78 5.85 -10.07
C VAL A 123 -6.93 5.27 -11.47
N ALA A 124 -5.81 4.99 -12.13
CA ALA A 124 -5.76 4.20 -13.36
C ALA A 124 -4.79 3.02 -13.13
N ILE A 125 -5.30 1.80 -13.28
CA ILE A 125 -4.52 0.56 -13.16
C ILE A 125 -4.49 -0.10 -14.54
N TYR A 126 -3.29 -0.48 -14.97
CA TYR A 126 -3.03 -1.19 -16.21
C TYR A 126 -2.38 -2.53 -15.91
N GLU A 127 -2.73 -3.53 -16.70
CA GLU A 127 -2.15 -4.87 -16.67
C GLU A 127 -1.38 -5.08 -17.98
N LEU A 128 -0.30 -5.88 -17.97
CA LEU A 128 0.39 -6.23 -19.21
C LEU A 128 -0.56 -7.02 -20.15
N PRO A 129 -0.51 -6.77 -21.47
CA PRO A 129 0.43 -5.91 -22.20
C PRO A 129 -0.01 -4.44 -22.34
N ASP A 130 -1.13 -4.02 -21.74
CA ASP A 130 -1.80 -2.73 -21.96
C ASP A 130 -1.17 -1.56 -21.19
N HIS A 131 0.11 -1.66 -20.83
CA HIS A 131 0.81 -0.58 -20.17
C HIS A 131 0.99 0.60 -21.12
N PRO A 132 0.58 1.83 -20.73
CA PRO A 132 0.87 3.02 -21.52
C PRO A 132 2.38 3.22 -21.67
N SER A 133 2.86 3.28 -22.92
CA SER A 133 4.28 3.43 -23.25
C SER A 133 4.91 4.72 -22.71
N ASP A 134 4.12 5.79 -22.58
CA ASP A 134 4.57 7.07 -22.02
C ASP A 134 3.55 7.65 -21.01
N TYR A 135 3.29 6.92 -19.93
CA TYR A 135 2.47 7.43 -18.83
C TYR A 135 3.07 8.66 -18.14
N LYS A 136 4.35 8.98 -18.33
CA LYS A 136 4.94 10.17 -17.71
C LYS A 136 4.30 11.44 -18.26
N ARG A 137 3.84 11.44 -19.52
CA ARG A 137 3.11 12.57 -20.12
C ARG A 137 1.77 12.86 -19.48
N THR A 138 1.13 11.88 -18.83
CA THR A 138 -0.14 12.11 -18.11
C THR A 138 0.08 12.78 -16.76
N LYS A 139 1.34 12.93 -16.31
CA LYS A 139 1.74 13.59 -15.05
C LYS A 139 1.06 13.00 -13.80
N PRO A 140 1.20 11.68 -13.54
CA PRO A 140 0.66 11.07 -12.34
C PRO A 140 1.30 11.68 -11.08
N GLY A 141 0.48 11.94 -10.06
CA GLY A 141 0.93 12.40 -8.73
C GLY A 141 1.67 11.32 -7.94
N CYS A 142 1.42 10.04 -8.22
CA CYS A 142 2.23 8.93 -7.76
C CYS A 142 2.12 7.73 -8.72
N VAL A 143 3.21 6.97 -8.84
CA VAL A 143 3.32 5.78 -9.69
C VAL A 143 3.70 4.60 -8.81
N SER A 144 3.07 3.45 -9.04
CA SER A 144 3.46 2.18 -8.45
C SER A 144 3.43 1.09 -9.51
N HIS A 145 4.38 0.15 -9.43
CA HIS A 145 4.47 -0.97 -10.36
C HIS A 145 4.92 -2.21 -9.60
N HIS A 146 4.22 -3.33 -9.79
CA HIS A 146 4.63 -4.64 -9.27
C HIS A 146 4.12 -5.72 -10.21
N GLY A 147 5.02 -6.64 -10.60
CA GLY A 147 4.72 -7.68 -11.57
C GLY A 147 4.09 -7.15 -12.84
N GLN A 148 2.91 -7.65 -13.18
CA GLN A 148 2.20 -7.26 -14.40
C GLN A 148 1.38 -5.96 -14.26
N TYR A 149 1.32 -5.35 -13.07
CA TYR A 149 0.46 -4.21 -12.80
C TYR A 149 1.20 -2.88 -12.68
N LEU A 150 0.65 -1.86 -13.34
CA LEU A 150 1.03 -0.45 -13.22
C LEU A 150 -0.15 0.36 -12.67
N ALA A 151 0.04 1.03 -11.54
CA ALA A 151 -0.95 1.91 -10.92
C ALA A 151 -0.49 3.37 -10.96
N LEU A 152 -1.30 4.23 -11.57
CA LEU A 152 -1.12 5.68 -11.65
C LEU A 152 -2.21 6.36 -10.82
N VAL A 153 -1.84 7.34 -10.00
CA VAL A 153 -2.80 8.15 -9.23
C VAL A 153 -2.63 9.63 -9.50
N TYR A 154 -3.74 10.37 -9.57
CA TYR A 154 -3.82 11.79 -9.92
C TYR A 154 -4.60 12.57 -8.87
#